data_AF-A0A2C6A5V8-F1
#
_entry.id   AF-A0A2C6A5V8-F1
#
_cell.length_a   1.000
_cell.length_b   1.000
_cell.length_c   1.000
_cell.angle_alpha   90.00
_cell.angle_beta   90.00
_cell.angle_gamma   90.00
#
_symmetry.space_group_name_H-M   'P 1'
#
loop_
_entity.id
_entity.type
_entity.pdbx_description
1 polymer ?
#
loop_
_entity_poly.entity_id
_entity_poly.type
_entity_poly.pdbx_seq_one_letter_code
_entity_poly.pdbx_strand_id
1 'polypeptide(L)'
;MVEAEWLAFHIVTILAGRFGSEYLAAQSALVTLMTISFQIPFPLSVAASTRVANLIGADAADTAKLAAKFTFIMAGVFGHLDLAIYTTLRSYLPLLFTRDRDVIDLVSRMSPLVAVMQFFDSISTGAHGLLRGLGKQSIGGIASLFSYYAISLPISFYLAFALDLKLAGMWTGLTIGLFV
;
A
#
# COMPACT_ATOMS: atom_id res chain seq x y z
N MET A 1 -12.30 4.81 -3.35
CA MET A 1 -11.34 3.70 -3.21
C MET A 1 -9.96 4.31 -3.07
N VAL A 2 -9.30 4.67 -4.17
CA VAL A 2 -7.94 5.23 -4.18
C VAL A 2 -7.79 6.51 -3.33
N GLU A 3 -8.71 7.47 -3.44
CA GLU A 3 -8.62 8.71 -2.65
C GLU A 3 -8.78 8.49 -1.14
N ALA A 4 -9.64 7.53 -0.75
CA ALA A 4 -9.89 7.24 0.67
C ALA A 4 -8.65 6.66 1.35
N GLU A 5 -7.99 5.74 0.64
CA GLU A 5 -6.69 5.17 0.97
C GLU A 5 -5.60 6.24 1.06
N TRP A 6 -5.46 7.06 0.01
CA TRP A 6 -4.45 8.12 -0.04
C TRP A 6 -4.57 9.11 1.11
N LEU A 7 -5.80 9.51 1.45
CA LEU A 7 -6.05 10.40 2.58
C LEU A 7 -5.71 9.75 3.93
N ALA A 8 -5.94 8.43 4.10
CA ALA A 8 -5.54 7.71 5.31
C ALA A 8 -4.02 7.73 5.50
N PHE A 9 -3.23 7.53 4.42
CA PHE A 9 -1.76 7.67 4.47
C PHE A 9 -1.31 9.09 4.83
N HIS A 10 -2.03 10.12 4.39
CA HIS A 10 -1.72 11.51 4.75
C HIS A 10 -1.99 11.80 6.23
N ILE A 11 -3.11 11.29 6.77
CA ILE A 11 -3.42 11.40 8.20
C ILE A 11 -2.28 10.80 9.01
N VAL A 12 -1.85 9.58 8.68
CA VAL A 12 -0.70 8.90 9.32
C VAL A 12 0.57 9.75 9.18
N THR A 13 0.87 10.29 8.00
CA THR A 13 2.06 11.12 7.79
C THR A 13 2.07 12.39 8.64
N ILE A 14 0.93 13.09 8.76
CA ILE A 14 0.79 14.27 9.63
C ILE A 14 1.05 13.89 11.09
N LEU A 15 0.54 12.73 11.53
CA LEU A 15 0.70 12.26 12.89
C LEU A 15 2.13 11.85 13.23
N ALA A 16 2.89 11.37 12.24
CA ALA A 16 4.29 11.00 12.43
C ALA A 16 5.13 12.21 12.89
N GLY A 17 4.71 13.43 12.51
CA GLY A 17 5.31 14.68 12.96
C GLY A 17 5.27 14.91 14.47
N ARG A 18 4.41 14.20 15.23
CA ARG A 18 4.37 14.29 16.70
C ARG A 18 5.50 13.54 17.39
N PHE A 19 6.18 12.62 16.72
CA PHE A 19 7.20 11.77 17.36
C PHE A 19 8.61 12.36 17.33
N GLY A 20 8.85 13.39 16.52
CA GLY A 20 10.17 14.03 16.34
C GLY A 20 10.48 14.31 14.87
N SER A 21 11.48 15.15 14.62
CA SER A 21 11.94 15.49 13.27
C SER A 21 12.49 14.29 12.52
N GLU A 22 13.16 13.38 13.22
CA GLU A 22 13.77 12.15 12.72
C GLU A 22 12.70 11.15 12.24
N TYR A 23 11.60 11.00 12.99
CA TYR A 23 10.47 10.16 12.59
C TYR A 23 9.73 10.73 11.40
N LEU A 24 9.56 12.06 11.34
CA LEU A 24 8.93 12.72 10.21
C LEU A 24 9.77 12.59 8.94
N ALA A 25 11.09 12.75 9.04
CA ALA A 25 12.02 12.56 7.93
C ALA A 25 12.00 11.09 7.44
N ALA A 26 12.02 10.13 8.37
CA ALA A 26 11.91 8.70 8.03
C ALA A 26 10.58 8.36 7.35
N GLN A 27 9.47 8.87 7.87
CA GLN A 27 8.14 8.69 7.27
C GLN A 27 8.08 9.28 5.85
N SER A 28 8.63 10.47 5.65
CA SER A 28 8.67 11.12 4.32
C SER A 28 9.48 10.29 3.31
N ALA A 29 10.64 9.76 3.71
CA ALA A 29 11.44 8.88 2.86
C ALA A 29 10.69 7.59 2.51
N LEU A 30 10.05 6.95 3.50
CA LEU A 30 9.26 5.72 3.30
C LEU A 30 8.08 5.94 2.36
N VAL A 31 7.30 7.01 2.56
CA VAL A 31 6.15 7.35 1.70
C VAL A 31 6.61 7.67 0.28
N THR A 32 7.76 8.32 0.12
CA THR A 32 8.32 8.60 -1.21
C THR A 32 8.72 7.31 -1.93
N LEU A 33 9.41 6.40 -1.25
CA LEU A 33 9.73 5.07 -1.78
C LEU A 33 8.47 4.30 -2.16
N MET A 34 7.48 4.28 -1.28
CA MET A 34 6.19 3.63 -1.49
C MET A 34 5.48 4.18 -2.73
N THR A 35 5.47 5.52 -2.89
CA THR A 35 4.89 6.18 -4.05
C THR A 35 5.60 5.77 -5.34
N ILE A 36 6.93 5.63 -5.34
CA ILE A 36 7.67 5.16 -6.51
C ILE A 36 7.28 3.71 -6.85
N SER A 37 7.21 2.83 -5.85
CA SER A 37 6.78 1.44 -6.02
C SER A 37 5.36 1.34 -6.58
N PHE A 38 4.44 2.17 -6.09
CA PHE A 38 3.03 2.18 -6.50
C PHE A 38 2.82 2.49 -8.00
N GLN A 39 3.82 3.07 -8.67
CA GLN A 39 3.69 3.43 -10.09
C GLN A 39 3.74 2.20 -11.01
N ILE A 40 4.01 1.01 -10.47
CA ILE A 40 3.97 -0.27 -11.18
C ILE A 40 2.59 -0.96 -11.05
N PRO A 41 2.05 -1.24 -9.86
CA PRO A 41 0.75 -1.89 -9.71
C PRO A 41 -0.42 -1.01 -10.16
N PHE A 42 -0.32 0.33 -10.08
CA PHE A 42 -1.41 1.20 -10.48
C PHE A 42 -1.75 1.13 -11.99
N PRO A 43 -0.79 1.24 -12.93
CA PRO A 43 -1.05 0.99 -14.34
C PRO A 43 -1.58 -0.42 -14.64
N LEU A 44 -1.09 -1.44 -13.93
CA LEU A 44 -1.63 -2.81 -14.05
C LEU A 44 -3.12 -2.83 -13.70
N SER A 45 -3.53 -2.16 -12.62
CA SER A 45 -4.93 -2.04 -12.20
C SER A 45 -5.80 -1.38 -13.27
N VAL A 46 -5.31 -0.32 -13.90
CA VAL A 46 -6.00 0.38 -14.99
C VAL A 46 -6.13 -0.52 -16.24
N ALA A 47 -5.04 -1.18 -16.64
CA ALA A 47 -5.04 -2.11 -17.78
C ALA A 47 -6.00 -3.29 -17.56
N ALA A 48 -5.98 -3.88 -16.36
CA ALA A 48 -6.88 -4.95 -15.95
C ALA A 48 -8.35 -4.51 -15.98
N SER A 49 -8.64 -3.32 -15.43
CA SER A 49 -9.98 -2.72 -15.46
C SER A 49 -10.53 -2.62 -16.88
N THR A 50 -9.76 -2.01 -17.79
CA THR A 50 -10.17 -1.85 -19.20
C THR A 50 -10.33 -3.19 -19.91
N ARG A 51 -9.40 -4.13 -19.68
CA ARG A 51 -9.46 -5.45 -20.32
C ARG A 51 -10.67 -6.26 -19.86
N VAL A 52 -10.95 -6.28 -18.56
CA VAL A 52 -12.11 -6.99 -18.01
C VAL A 52 -13.42 -6.33 -18.46
N ALA A 53 -13.51 -5.00 -18.42
CA ALA A 53 -14.69 -4.28 -18.90
C ALA A 53 -15.02 -4.63 -20.36
N ASN A 54 -14.02 -4.63 -21.25
CA ASN A 54 -14.19 -4.99 -22.65
C ASN A 54 -14.64 -6.44 -22.84
N LEU A 55 -14.08 -7.38 -22.08
CA LEU A 55 -14.45 -8.81 -22.18
C LEU A 55 -15.86 -9.08 -21.66
N ILE A 56 -16.26 -8.41 -20.59
CA ILE A 56 -17.62 -8.50 -20.05
C ILE A 56 -18.62 -7.89 -21.03
N GLY A 57 -18.30 -6.74 -21.64
CA GLY A 57 -19.13 -6.13 -22.69
C GLY A 57 -19.27 -6.99 -23.95
N ALA A 58 -18.30 -7.87 -24.21
CA ALA A 58 -18.32 -8.83 -25.33
C ALA A 58 -18.95 -10.20 -24.97
N ASP A 59 -19.59 -10.32 -23.80
CA ASP A 59 -20.16 -11.58 -23.27
C ASP A 59 -19.14 -12.73 -23.15
N ALA A 60 -17.85 -12.40 -23.05
CA ALA A 60 -16.75 -13.36 -22.97
C ALA A 60 -16.35 -13.63 -21.50
N ALA A 61 -17.30 -14.11 -20.69
CA ALA A 61 -17.15 -14.23 -19.24
C ALA A 61 -15.97 -15.13 -18.81
N ASP A 62 -15.72 -16.24 -19.51
CA ASP A 62 -14.61 -17.15 -19.15
C ASP A 62 -13.25 -16.54 -19.45
N THR A 63 -13.13 -15.79 -20.55
CA THR A 63 -11.93 -15.01 -20.87
C THR A 63 -11.72 -13.87 -19.86
N ALA A 64 -12.80 -13.25 -19.39
CA ALA A 64 -12.74 -12.23 -18.34
C ALA A 64 -12.21 -12.81 -17.01
N LYS A 65 -12.66 -14.01 -16.63
CA LYS A 65 -12.12 -14.73 -15.45
C LYS A 65 -10.64 -15.04 -15.60
N LEU A 66 -10.19 -15.41 -16.80
CA LEU A 66 -8.77 -15.64 -17.07
C LEU A 66 -7.96 -14.33 -16.91
N ALA A 67 -8.44 -13.22 -17.48
CA ALA A 67 -7.81 -11.91 -17.32
C ALA A 67 -7.74 -11.48 -15.84
N ALA A 68 -8.77 -11.75 -15.05
CA ALA A 68 -8.78 -11.51 -13.61
C ALA A 68 -7.72 -12.35 -12.89
N LYS A 69 -7.59 -13.65 -13.21
CA LYS A 69 -6.52 -14.52 -12.66
C LYS A 69 -5.13 -13.98 -12.99
N PHE A 70 -4.88 -13.60 -14.23
CA PHE A 70 -3.60 -12.99 -14.63
C PHE A 70 -3.31 -11.70 -13.87
N THR A 71 -4.33 -10.88 -13.61
CA THR A 71 -4.18 -9.65 -12.82
C THR A 71 -3.66 -9.95 -11.42
N PHE A 72 -4.23 -10.93 -10.73
CA PHE A 72 -3.75 -11.33 -9.40
C PHE A 72 -2.36 -11.98 -9.41
N ILE A 73 -2.04 -12.77 -10.43
CA ILE A 73 -0.69 -13.33 -10.59
C ILE A 73 0.33 -12.19 -10.74
N MET A 74 0.07 -11.23 -11.63
CA MET A 74 0.97 -10.09 -11.84
C MET A 74 1.08 -9.20 -10.60
N ALA A 75 -0.04 -8.94 -9.92
CA ALA A 75 -0.05 -8.22 -8.64
C ALA A 75 0.81 -8.92 -7.58
N GLY A 76 0.71 -10.26 -7.50
CA GLY A 76 1.58 -11.06 -6.64
C GLY A 76 3.05 -10.98 -7.03
N VAL A 77 3.38 -11.05 -8.32
CA VAL A 77 4.77 -10.91 -8.81
C VAL A 77 5.35 -9.55 -8.43
N PHE A 78 4.61 -8.46 -8.65
CA PHE A 78 5.07 -7.12 -8.28
C PHE A 78 5.17 -6.94 -6.76
N GLY A 79 4.21 -7.48 -6.00
CA GLY A 79 4.31 -7.49 -4.54
C GLY A 79 5.55 -8.23 -4.03
N HIS A 80 5.92 -9.37 -4.63
CA HIS A 80 7.14 -10.09 -4.28
C HIS A 80 8.40 -9.31 -4.69
N LEU A 81 8.35 -8.59 -5.80
CA LEU A 81 9.44 -7.72 -6.23
C LEU A 81 9.65 -6.57 -5.22
N ASP A 82 8.58 -5.90 -4.80
CA ASP A 82 8.64 -4.90 -3.73
C ASP A 82 9.20 -5.53 -2.44
N LEU A 83 8.69 -6.71 -2.05
CA LEU A 83 9.19 -7.42 -0.87
C LEU A 83 10.71 -7.65 -0.94
N ALA A 84 11.20 -8.12 -2.08
CA ALA A 84 12.62 -8.36 -2.31
C ALA A 84 13.44 -7.05 -2.28
N ILE A 85 12.97 -5.99 -2.94
CA ILE A 85 13.67 -4.70 -3.01
C ILE A 85 13.79 -4.07 -1.61
N TYR A 86 12.68 -3.95 -0.88
CA TYR A 86 12.67 -3.29 0.43
C TYR A 86 13.43 -4.07 1.50
N THR A 87 13.47 -5.40 1.40
CA THR A 87 14.21 -6.23 2.37
C THR A 87 15.71 -6.30 2.06
N THR A 88 16.09 -6.51 0.80
CA THR A 88 17.51 -6.64 0.39
C THR A 88 18.23 -5.30 0.36
N LEU A 89 17.57 -4.24 -0.10
CA LEU A 89 18.15 -2.90 -0.19
C LEU A 89 17.81 -2.02 1.02
N ARG A 90 17.31 -2.59 2.12
CA ARG A 90 16.87 -1.83 3.31
C ARG A 90 17.91 -0.83 3.84
N SER A 91 19.19 -1.16 3.73
CA SER A 91 20.30 -0.32 4.20
C SER A 91 20.77 0.72 3.18
N TYR A 92 20.38 0.56 1.90
CA TYR A 92 20.80 1.43 0.79
C TYR A 92 19.72 2.42 0.38
N LEU A 93 18.44 2.03 0.43
CA LEU A 93 17.30 2.90 0.12
C LEU A 93 17.28 4.21 0.93
N PRO A 94 17.56 4.23 2.26
CA PRO A 94 17.57 5.47 3.03
C PRO A 94 18.68 6.44 2.61
N LEU A 95 19.79 5.92 2.08
CA LEU A 95 20.95 6.71 1.66
C LEU A 95 20.65 7.59 0.43
N LEU A 96 19.55 7.32 -0.27
CA LEU A 96 19.06 8.16 -1.37
C LEU A 96 18.50 9.50 -0.87
N PHE A 97 18.03 9.55 0.38
CA PHE A 97 17.31 10.70 0.92
C PHE A 97 18.13 11.50 1.94
N THR A 98 18.97 10.84 2.74
CA THR A 98 19.66 11.49 3.84
C THR A 98 21.01 10.85 4.17
N ARG A 99 21.83 11.60 4.91
CA ARG A 99 23.09 11.15 5.53
C ARG A 99 22.99 11.07 7.05
N ASP A 100 21.85 11.42 7.63
CA ASP A 100 21.58 11.31 9.06
C ASP A 100 21.42 9.84 9.47
N ARG A 101 22.25 9.39 10.42
CA ARG A 101 22.29 8.00 10.86
C ARG A 101 21.00 7.58 11.56
N ASP A 102 20.37 8.46 12.34
CA ASP A 102 19.17 8.11 13.10
C ASP A 102 17.99 7.85 12.16
N VAL A 103 17.86 8.68 11.11
CA VAL A 103 16.86 8.50 10.06
C VAL A 103 17.14 7.25 9.21
N ILE A 104 18.40 7.00 8.85
CA ILE A 104 18.79 5.79 8.10
C ILE A 104 18.42 4.54 8.89
N ASP A 105 18.70 4.50 10.19
CA ASP A 105 18.38 3.37 11.06
C ASP A 105 16.87 3.16 11.19
N LEU A 106 16.10 4.24 11.36
CA LEU A 106 14.64 4.17 11.41
C LEU A 106 14.06 3.59 10.11
N VAL A 107 14.42 4.15 8.96
CA VAL A 107 13.93 3.67 7.65
C VAL A 107 14.34 2.21 7.45
N SER A 108 15.60 1.86 7.71
CA SER A 108 16.11 0.48 7.56
C SER A 108 15.34 -0.54 8.41
N ARG A 109 14.94 -0.15 9.64
CA ARG A 109 14.15 -0.99 10.56
C ARG A 109 12.70 -1.13 10.10
N MET A 110 12.12 -0.08 9.52
CA MET A 110 10.72 -0.09 9.05
C MET A 110 10.58 -0.73 7.67
N SER A 111 11.62 -0.74 6.83
CA SER A 111 11.57 -1.26 5.46
C SER A 111 10.95 -2.65 5.33
N PRO A 112 11.27 -3.67 6.17
CA PRO A 112 10.61 -4.98 6.07
C PRO A 112 9.11 -4.95 6.34
N LEU A 113 8.64 -4.10 7.26
CA LEU A 113 7.23 -3.94 7.56
C LEU A 113 6.49 -3.26 6.39
N VAL A 114 7.09 -2.21 5.83
CA VAL A 114 6.59 -1.51 4.65
C VAL A 114 6.57 -2.43 3.43
N ALA A 115 7.54 -3.34 3.32
CA ALA A 115 7.62 -4.34 2.27
C ALA A 115 6.41 -5.30 2.30
N VAL A 116 6.04 -5.78 3.49
CA VAL A 116 4.85 -6.62 3.68
C VAL A 116 3.58 -5.85 3.36
N MET A 117 3.52 -4.58 3.76
CA MET A 117 2.40 -3.70 3.42
C MET A 117 2.24 -3.54 1.91
N GLN A 118 3.34 -3.26 1.19
CA GLN A 118 3.34 -3.10 -0.28
C GLN A 118 2.91 -4.37 -1.02
N PHE A 119 3.23 -5.53 -0.47
CA PHE A 119 2.75 -6.80 -1.02
C PHE A 119 1.22 -6.88 -1.01
N PHE A 120 0.59 -6.56 0.13
CA PHE A 120 -0.88 -6.54 0.22
C PHE A 120 -1.51 -5.41 -0.60
N ASP A 121 -0.88 -4.24 -0.61
CA ASP A 121 -1.30 -3.10 -1.42
C ASP A 121 -1.34 -3.44 -2.92
N SER A 122 -0.32 -4.15 -3.42
CA SER A 122 -0.27 -4.61 -4.82
C SER A 122 -1.47 -5.50 -5.17
N ILE A 123 -1.82 -6.43 -4.28
CA ILE A 123 -2.97 -7.34 -4.46
C ILE A 123 -4.29 -6.56 -4.39
N SER A 124 -4.44 -5.68 -3.41
CA SER A 124 -5.61 -4.81 -3.22
C SER A 124 -5.85 -3.92 -4.44
N THR A 125 -4.78 -3.32 -4.97
CA THR A 125 -4.80 -2.50 -6.19
C THR A 125 -5.26 -3.29 -7.41
N GLY A 126 -4.85 -4.56 -7.53
CA GLY A 126 -5.39 -5.48 -8.54
C GLY A 126 -6.90 -5.70 -8.39
N ALA A 127 -7.37 -6.01 -7.18
CA ALA A 127 -8.80 -6.20 -6.88
C ALA A 127 -9.62 -4.93 -7.16
N HIS A 128 -9.10 -3.75 -6.79
CA HIS A 128 -9.69 -2.45 -7.09
C HIS A 128 -9.84 -2.23 -8.61
N GLY A 129 -8.86 -2.65 -9.40
CA GLY A 129 -8.93 -2.61 -10.87
C GLY A 129 -10.04 -3.48 -11.43
N LEU A 130 -10.16 -4.72 -10.93
CA LEU A 130 -11.19 -5.66 -11.36
C LEU A 130 -12.60 -5.19 -10.99
N LEU A 131 -12.79 -4.68 -9.77
CA LEU A 131 -14.09 -4.15 -9.33
C LEU A 131 -14.53 -2.95 -10.17
N ARG A 132 -13.60 -2.06 -10.53
CA ARG A 132 -13.87 -0.95 -11.46
C ARG A 132 -14.23 -1.48 -12.86
N GLY A 133 -13.50 -2.46 -13.37
CA GLY A 133 -13.79 -3.08 -14.67
C GLY A 133 -15.17 -3.76 -14.72
N LEU A 134 -15.68 -4.23 -13.58
CA LEU A 134 -17.02 -4.82 -13.43
C LEU A 134 -18.12 -3.79 -13.13
N GLY A 135 -17.80 -2.51 -12.98
CA GLY A 135 -18.76 -1.48 -12.55
C GLY A 135 -19.19 -1.59 -11.08
N LYS A 136 -18.47 -2.36 -10.27
CA LYS A 136 -18.76 -2.62 -8.84
C LYS A 136 -17.91 -1.78 -7.90
N GLN A 137 -17.47 -0.59 -8.34
CA GLN A 137 -16.66 0.30 -7.51
C GLN A 137 -17.36 0.82 -6.24
N SER A 138 -18.70 0.79 -6.17
CA SER A 138 -19.43 1.16 -4.95
C SER A 138 -19.14 0.20 -3.79
N ILE A 139 -19.13 -1.11 -4.07
CA ILE A 139 -18.83 -2.15 -3.10
C ILE A 139 -17.38 -2.02 -2.63
N GLY A 140 -16.46 -1.91 -3.59
CA GLY A 140 -15.05 -1.69 -3.28
C GLY A 140 -14.81 -0.39 -2.50
N GLY A 141 -15.53 0.68 -2.85
CA GLY A 141 -15.46 1.97 -2.17
C GLY A 141 -15.78 1.89 -0.68
N ILE A 142 -16.90 1.24 -0.36
CA ILE A 142 -17.33 1.04 1.02
C ILE A 142 -16.36 0.14 1.78
N ALA A 143 -15.89 -0.94 1.15
CA ALA A 143 -14.91 -1.85 1.74
C ALA A 143 -13.58 -1.13 2.06
N SER A 144 -13.02 -0.37 1.12
CA SER A 144 -11.79 0.42 1.36
C SER A 144 -12.00 1.44 2.47
N LEU A 145 -13.16 2.13 2.51
CA LEU A 145 -13.43 3.11 3.56
C LEU A 145 -13.49 2.46 4.94
N PHE A 146 -14.16 1.31 5.05
CA PHE A 146 -14.23 0.56 6.30
C PHE A 146 -12.85 0.07 6.74
N SER A 147 -12.10 -0.58 5.84
CA SER A 147 -10.76 -1.10 6.13
C SER A 147 -9.81 0.02 6.59
N TYR A 148 -9.74 1.14 5.86
CA TYR A 148 -8.83 2.22 6.23
C TYR A 148 -9.28 3.03 7.46
N TYR A 149 -10.56 3.37 7.58
CA TYR A 149 -11.00 4.33 8.61
C TYR A 149 -11.52 3.65 9.88
N ALA A 150 -12.14 2.48 9.78
CA ALA A 150 -12.67 1.77 10.94
C ALA A 150 -11.68 0.78 11.56
N ILE A 151 -10.72 0.27 10.76
CA ILE A 151 -9.73 -0.72 11.22
C ILE A 151 -8.34 -0.09 11.26
N SER A 152 -7.82 0.33 10.11
CA SER A 152 -6.43 0.72 9.97
C SER A 152 -6.05 1.91 10.83
N LEU A 153 -6.80 3.02 10.73
CA LEU A 153 -6.51 4.23 11.49
C LEU A 153 -6.61 3.99 13.01
N PRO A 154 -7.70 3.42 13.58
CA PRO A 154 -7.77 3.14 15.02
C PRO A 154 -6.65 2.24 15.53
N ILE A 155 -6.29 1.18 14.79
CA ILE A 155 -5.19 0.29 15.18
C ILE A 155 -3.85 1.03 15.10
N SER A 156 -3.63 1.80 14.03
CA SER A 156 -2.44 2.64 13.88
C SER A 156 -2.29 3.61 15.04
N PHE A 157 -3.37 4.29 15.43
CA PHE A 157 -3.39 5.20 16.58
C PHE A 157 -3.08 4.48 17.89
N TYR A 158 -3.75 3.37 18.14
CA TYR A 158 -3.58 2.62 19.38
C TYR A 158 -2.13 2.10 19.51
N LEU A 159 -1.60 1.47 18.48
CA LEU A 159 -0.23 0.94 18.50
C LEU A 159 0.82 2.05 18.56
N ALA A 160 0.63 3.15 17.83
CA ALA A 160 1.61 4.23 17.78
C ALA A 160 1.68 5.03 19.09
N PHE A 161 0.54 5.35 19.70
CA PHE A 161 0.47 6.25 20.86
C PHE A 161 0.27 5.53 22.19
N ALA A 162 -0.59 4.50 22.26
CA ALA A 162 -0.86 3.82 23.54
C ALA A 162 0.24 2.81 23.91
N LEU A 163 0.82 2.13 22.91
CA LEU A 163 1.93 1.19 23.11
C LEU A 163 3.31 1.79 22.82
N ASP A 164 3.39 3.10 22.51
CA ASP A 164 4.61 3.82 22.15
C ASP A 164 5.46 3.13 21.06
N LEU A 165 4.82 2.38 20.15
CA LEU A 165 5.50 1.77 19.01
C LEU A 165 5.79 2.78 17.89
N LYS A 166 5.31 4.03 18.04
CA LYS A 166 5.55 5.16 17.14
C LYS A 166 5.32 4.74 15.68
N LEU A 167 6.31 4.98 14.82
CA LEU A 167 6.27 4.67 13.40
C LEU A 167 5.99 3.18 13.10
N ALA A 168 6.53 2.23 13.89
CA ALA A 168 6.25 0.81 13.70
C ALA A 168 4.76 0.49 13.94
N GLY A 169 4.16 1.09 14.96
CA GLY A 169 2.73 0.94 15.26
C GLY A 169 1.84 1.46 14.14
N MET A 170 2.22 2.59 13.54
CA MET A 170 1.51 3.20 12.42
C MET A 170 1.52 2.31 11.18
N TRP A 171 2.70 1.88 10.75
CA TRP A 171 2.82 0.99 9.58
C TRP A 171 2.16 -0.37 9.83
N THR A 172 2.18 -0.87 11.07
CA THR A 172 1.50 -2.13 11.42
C THR A 172 -0.02 -2.02 11.28
N GLY A 173 -0.61 -0.91 11.75
CA GLY A 173 -2.05 -0.67 11.56
C GLY A 173 -2.44 -0.50 10.10
N LEU A 174 -1.60 0.14 9.28
CA LEU A 174 -1.75 0.20 7.82
C LEU A 174 -1.73 -1.19 7.18
N THR A 175 -0.75 -2.03 7.53
CA THR A 175 -0.66 -3.42 7.04
C THR A 175 -1.87 -4.26 7.43
N ILE A 176 -2.35 -4.14 8.68
CA ILE A 176 -3.54 -4.88 9.14
C ILE A 176 -4.79 -4.44 8.38
N GLY A 177 -4.95 -3.13 8.14
CA GLY A 177 -6.04 -2.62 7.31
C GLY A 177 -6.01 -3.25 5.92
N LEU A 178 -4.90 -3.12 5.22
CA LEU A 178 -4.73 -3.66 3.87
C LEU A 178 -4.93 -5.19 3.76
N PHE A 179 -4.66 -5.93 4.83
CA PHE A 179 -4.90 -7.37 4.88
C PHE A 179 -6.40 -7.74 4.96
N VAL A 180 -7.24 -6.86 5.55
CA VAL A 180 -8.68 -7.06 5.76
C VAL A 180 -9.49 -6.53 4.58
#